data_AF-A0A1Y4QP93-F1
#
_entry.id   AF-A0A1Y4QP93-F1
#
_cell.length_a   1.000
_cell.length_b   1.000
_cell.length_c   1.000
_cell.angle_alpha   90.00
_cell.angle_beta   90.00
_cell.angle_gamma   90.00
#
_symmetry.space_group_name_H-M   'P 1'
#
loop_
_entity.id
_entity.type
_entity.pdbx_description
1 polymer ?
#
loop_
_entity_poly.entity_id
_entity_poly.type
_entity_poly.pdbx_seq_one_letter_code
_entity_poly.pdbx_strand_id
1 'polypeptide(L)' 'MSYQIIKLFVYVISVMLSMWSLSCFNYDNIIHKGKVREFYLFFLIVSLSLGYLLGSFILEFATIHF' A
#
# COMPACT_ATOMS: atom_id res chain seq x y z
N MET A 1 -16.66 17.97 6.01
CA MET A 1 -15.67 18.24 4.92
C MET A 1 -14.23 17.93 5.35
N SER A 2 -13.73 18.48 6.48
CA SER A 2 -12.34 18.24 6.93
C SER A 2 -11.95 16.76 7.12
N TYR A 3 -12.89 15.94 7.62
CA TYR A 3 -12.65 14.51 7.87
C TYR A 3 -12.32 13.68 6.61
N GLN A 4 -12.92 14.05 5.47
CA GLN A 4 -12.65 13.36 4.21
C GLN A 4 -11.26 13.68 3.65
N ILE A 5 -10.76 14.90 3.91
CA ILE A 5 -9.43 15.33 3.50
C ILE A 5 -8.36 14.59 4.32
N ILE A 6 -8.59 14.44 5.63
CA ILE A 6 -7.71 13.68 6.53
C ILE A 6 -7.68 12.20 6.09
N LYS A 7 -8.85 11.62 5.79
CA LYS A 7 -8.94 10.27 5.21
C LYS A 7 -8.04 10.11 3.99
N LEU A 8 -8.18 11.01 3.01
CA LEU A 8 -7.43 10.96 1.76
C LEU A 8 -5.91 11.05 2.00
N PHE A 9 -5.48 11.92 2.90
CA PHE A 9 -4.07 12.09 3.24
C PHE A 9 -3.47 10.82 3.88
N VAL A 10 -4.20 10.18 4.81
CA VAL A 10 -3.78 8.92 5.44
C VAL A 10 -3.65 7.79 4.42
N TYR A 11 -4.59 7.70 3.47
CA TYR A 11 -4.50 6.70 2.39
C TYR A 11 -3.28 6.92 1.48
N VAL A 12 -3.03 8.16 1.06
CA VAL A 12 -1.87 8.48 0.20
C VAL A 12 -0.56 8.11 0.88
N ILE A 13 -0.41 8.46 2.16
CA ILE A 13 0.78 8.11 2.95
C ILE A 13 0.91 6.59 3.09
N SER A 14 -0.18 5.88 3.38
CA SER A 14 -0.18 4.43 3.57
C SER A 14 0.19 3.67 2.28
N VAL A 15 -0.25 4.17 1.12
CA VAL A 15 0.13 3.62 -0.19
C VAL A 15 1.62 3.86 -0.47
N MET A 16 2.15 5.06 -0.19
CA MET A 16 3.58 5.36 -0.34
C MET A 16 4.45 4.46 0.55
N LEU A 17 4.06 4.26 1.81
CA LEU A 17 4.73 3.35 2.75
C LEU A 17 4.67 1.89 2.28
N SER A 18 3.53 1.46 1.74
CA SER A 18 3.38 0.10 1.21
C SER A 18 4.28 -0.12 0.00
N MET A 19 4.33 0.82 -0.93
CA MET A 19 5.27 0.79 -2.06
C MET A 19 6.73 0.72 -1.59
N TRP A 20 7.09 1.49 -0.56
CA TRP A 20 8.45 1.50 -0.02
C TRP A 20 8.80 0.19 0.69
N SER A 21 7.87 -0.37 1.48
CA SER A 21 8.02 -1.66 2.14
C SER A 21 8.17 -2.80 1.15
N LEU A 22 7.35 -2.80 0.09
CA LEU A 22 7.51 -3.76 -0.99
C LEU A 22 8.85 -3.58 -1.72
N SER A 23 9.36 -2.36 -1.90
CA SER A 23 10.67 -2.13 -2.55
C SER A 23 11.86 -2.78 -1.81
N CYS A 24 11.70 -3.10 -0.52
CA CYS A 24 12.73 -3.78 0.27
C CYS A 24 12.90 -5.27 -0.11
N PHE A 25 11.90 -5.88 -0.74
CA PHE A 25 12.02 -7.26 -1.21
C PHE A 25 12.90 -7.31 -2.47
N ASN A 26 13.94 -8.13 -2.42
CA ASN A 26 14.85 -8.33 -3.55
C ASN A 26 14.18 -9.20 -4.62
N TYR A 27 13.37 -8.57 -5.47
CA TYR A 27 12.57 -9.24 -6.49
C TYR A 27 13.38 -10.00 -7.53
N ASP A 28 14.65 -9.63 -7.71
CA ASP A 28 15.59 -10.29 -8.61
C ASP A 28 15.78 -11.79 -8.28
N ASN A 29 15.68 -12.16 -7.00
CA ASN A 29 15.87 -13.54 -6.56
C ASN A 29 14.57 -14.37 -6.55
N ILE A 30 13.40 -13.74 -6.72
CA ILE A 30 12.07 -14.38 -6.66
C ILE A 30 11.44 -14.47 -8.06
N ILE A 31 11.79 -13.57 -8.99
CA ILE A 31 11.21 -13.52 -10.33
C ILE A 31 11.80 -14.62 -11.23
N HIS A 32 10.93 -15.53 -11.67
CA HIS A 32 11.25 -16.45 -12.76
C HIS A 32 11.50 -15.67 -14.06
N LYS A 33 12.67 -15.90 -14.68
CA LYS A 33 13.05 -15.29 -15.98
C LYS A 33 11.94 -15.53 -17.01
N GLY A 34 11.25 -14.46 -17.41
CA GLY A 34 10.21 -14.48 -18.45
C GLY A 34 8.83 -13.95 -18.03
N LYS A 35 8.52 -13.84 -16.72
CA LYS A 35 7.20 -13.38 -16.23
C LYS A 35 7.20 -12.03 -15.51
N VAL A 36 8.11 -11.14 -15.90
CA VAL A 36 8.31 -9.83 -15.24
C VAL A 36 7.06 -8.94 -15.29
N ARG A 37 6.28 -8.99 -16.40
CA ARG A 37 5.03 -8.20 -16.52
C ARG A 37 3.93 -8.66 -15.56
N GLU A 38 3.73 -9.97 -15.42
CA GLU A 38 2.72 -10.51 -14.48
C GLU A 38 3.10 -10.20 -13.04
N PHE A 39 4.40 -10.26 -12.74
CA PHE A 39 4.93 -9.89 -11.43
C PHE A 39 4.69 -8.42 -11.08
N TYR A 40 4.93 -7.50 -12.02
CA TYR A 40 4.73 -6.07 -11.80
C TYR A 40 3.26 -5.72 -11.59
N LEU A 41 2.35 -6.37 -12.32
CA LEU A 41 0.90 -6.25 -12.12
C LEU A 41 0.49 -6.76 -10.74
N PHE A 42 0.99 -7.93 -10.34
CA PHE A 42 0.71 -8.47 -9.01
C PHE A 42 1.26 -7.57 -7.90
N PHE A 43 2.50 -7.09 -8.03
CA PHE A 43 3.12 -6.13 -7.12
C PHE A 43 2.28 -4.86 -6.96
N LEU A 44 1.76 -4.31 -8.06
CA LEU A 44 0.93 -3.11 -8.02
C LEU A 44 -0.36 -3.39 -7.26
N ILE A 45 -1.08 -4.48 -7.57
CA ILE A 45 -2.32 -4.87 -6.88
C ILE A 45 -2.09 -5.11 -5.39
N VAL A 46 -1.00 -5.78 -5.03
CA VAL A 46 -0.64 -6.07 -3.64
C VAL A 46 -0.28 -4.79 -2.89
N SER A 47 0.53 -3.91 -3.47
CA SER A 47 0.88 -2.62 -2.85
C SER A 47 -0.34 -1.72 -2.63
N LEU A 48 -1.29 -1.71 -3.58
CA LEU A 48 -2.54 -0.96 -3.44
C LEU A 48 -3.43 -1.55 -2.34
N SER A 49 -3.54 -2.88 -2.31
CA SER A 49 -4.35 -3.59 -1.32
C SER A 49 -3.78 -3.41 0.10
N LEU A 50 -2.47 -3.52 0.26
CA LEU A 50 -1.78 -3.26 1.52
C LEU A 50 -1.90 -1.81 1.95
N GLY A 51 -1.74 -0.86 1.02
CA GLY A 51 -1.91 0.57 1.31
C GLY A 51 -3.32 0.92 1.75
N TYR A 52 -4.34 0.28 1.15
CA TYR A 52 -5.72 0.44 1.58
C TYR A 52 -5.98 -0.18 2.96
N LEU A 53 -5.43 -1.37 3.22
CA LEU A 53 -5.62 -2.06 4.51
C LEU A 53 -4.96 -1.29 5.65
N LEU A 54 -3.71 -0.82 5.46
CA LEU A 54 -3.00 0.04 6.41
C LEU A 54 -3.72 1.38 6.61
N GLY A 55 -4.14 2.02 5.52
CA GLY A 55 -4.88 3.29 5.60
C GLY A 55 -6.18 3.13 6.37
N SER A 56 -6.94 2.07 6.09
CA SER A 56 -8.17 1.72 6.81
C SER A 56 -7.92 1.44 8.28
N PHE A 57 -6.87 0.68 8.60
CA PHE A 57 -6.48 0.37 9.98
C PHE A 57 -6.13 1.63 10.78
N ILE A 58 -5.29 2.51 10.22
CA ILE A 58 -4.90 3.78 10.87
C ILE A 58 -6.12 4.66 11.08
N LEU A 59 -7.02 4.71 10.09
CA LEU A 59 -8.26 5.46 10.20
C LEU A 59 -9.19 4.92 11.27
N GLU A 60 -9.35 3.60 11.36
CA GLU A 60 -10.18 2.96 12.37
C GLU A 60 -9.67 3.28 13.78
N PHE A 61 -8.36 3.15 14.02
CA PHE A 61 -7.73 3.55 15.29
C PHE A 61 -7.85 5.06 15.57
N ALA A 62 -7.65 5.91 14.56
CA ALA A 62 -7.78 7.35 14.70
C ALA A 62 -9.23 7.78 14.97
N THR A 63 -10.22 7.12 14.35
CA THR A 63 -11.65 7.35 14.58
C THR A 63 -12.05 6.94 16.01
N ILE A 64 -11.55 5.83 16.53
CA ILE A 64 -11.87 5.35 17.89
C ILE A 64 -11.41 6.36 18.96
N HIS A 65 -10.42 7.20 18.65
CA HIS A 65 -9.89 8.22 19.55
C HIS A 65 -10.61 9.59 19.49
N PHE A 66 -11.68 9.72 18.70
CA PHE A 66 -12.52 10.92 18.60
C PHE A 66 -13.91 10.75 19.21
#